data_AF-A0A958H556-F1
#
_entry.id   AF-A0A958H556-F1
#
_cell.length_a   1.000
_cell.length_b   1.000
_cell.length_c   1.000
_cell.angle_alpha   90.00
_cell.angle_beta   90.00
_cell.angle_gamma   90.00
#
_symmetry.space_group_name_H-M   'P 1'
#
loop_
_entity.id
_entity.type
_entity.pdbx_description
1 polymer ?
#
loop_
_entity_poly.entity_id
_entity_poly.type
_entity_poly.pdbx_seq_one_letter_code
_entity_poly.pdbx_strand_id
1 'polypeptide(L)'
;ATLEQITAIADVGARHWQPFDATSPGGIPFSGFLCRQESDKLGMLAVTALDGQERLEFIPAMPKIHYPYIQDREGRLQVSIPVPINVTDARFNVKLDGTAIIFYPLKDAAGQVLEVVARTRLLPMLMPSRWGDWNGMLAEALPDRGPVEAAVRGQDVVLVFELWGYRNPHLVRYDTPLALTLHTAIRHRKPVSYRRLADIAGSYGLDMAPTLEVAVPDADGLAAAYRRWQARLEAENQAAGQDVFVQEGAILMLSTAETAEYWKCKPPSIEEIHWQADQHISKEIVRQALLKLVESGHDFAAGTVEAVNALLEVDYQPQDVAAEAELIERVVLDFVVELQRQEWLRGLVDASGLDPHDLPALMRHLSEHYPRKEMGWVYATVKTLYGVN
;
A
#
# COMPACT_ATOMS: atom_id res chain seq x y z
N ALA A 1 15.02 16.82 18.77
CA ALA A 1 15.63 17.20 17.47
C ALA A 1 14.70 18.18 16.73
N THR A 2 15.25 19.16 16.00
CA THR A 2 14.45 20.17 15.29
C THR A 2 14.12 19.73 13.85
N LEU A 3 13.07 20.29 13.27
CA LEU A 3 12.73 20.05 11.86
C LEU A 3 13.87 20.44 10.91
N GLU A 4 14.63 21.48 11.23
CA GLU A 4 15.82 21.90 10.47
C GLU A 4 16.89 20.79 10.42
N GLN A 5 17.15 20.11 11.55
CA GLN A 5 18.06 18.97 11.60
C GLN A 5 17.56 17.81 10.73
N ILE A 6 16.26 17.54 10.77
CA ILE A 6 15.64 16.48 9.96
C ILE A 6 15.81 16.80 8.47
N THR A 7 15.50 18.03 8.05
CA THR A 7 15.62 18.45 6.65
C THR A 7 17.05 18.39 6.14
N ALA A 8 18.04 18.75 6.98
CA ALA A 8 19.45 18.73 6.62
C ALA A 8 19.99 17.29 6.45
N ILE A 9 19.53 16.34 7.29
CA ILE A 9 19.98 14.94 7.22
C ILE A 9 19.29 14.18 6.09
N ALA A 10 18.00 14.41 5.89
CA ALA A 10 17.20 13.66 4.92
C ALA A 10 17.26 14.25 3.51
N ASP A 11 17.73 15.49 3.36
CA ASP A 11 17.70 16.27 2.11
C ASP A 11 16.27 16.41 1.55
N VAL A 12 15.32 16.68 2.45
CA VAL A 12 13.89 16.86 2.14
C VAL A 12 13.39 18.14 2.78
N GLY A 13 12.79 19.02 1.96
CA GLY A 13 12.27 20.31 2.42
C GLY A 13 11.17 20.18 3.48
N ALA A 14 11.12 21.16 4.39
CA ALA A 14 10.27 21.14 5.59
C ALA A 14 8.78 20.94 5.31
N ARG A 15 8.28 21.46 4.18
CA ARG A 15 6.87 21.32 3.75
C ARG A 15 6.40 19.88 3.56
N HIS A 16 7.32 18.93 3.39
CA HIS A 16 7.00 17.52 3.18
C HIS A 16 6.98 16.72 4.48
N TRP A 17 7.28 17.33 5.62
CA TRP A 17 7.31 16.66 6.92
C TRP A 17 6.07 17.04 7.73
N GLN A 18 5.20 16.06 7.96
CA GLN A 18 4.01 16.22 8.78
C GLN A 18 4.31 15.78 10.22
N PRO A 19 4.09 16.63 11.24
CA PRO A 19 4.26 16.21 12.63
C PRO A 19 3.22 15.13 13.01
N PHE A 20 3.60 14.25 13.92
CA PHE A 20 2.69 13.27 14.52
C PHE A 20 3.01 13.04 16.00
N ASP A 21 1.98 12.68 16.75
CA ASP A 21 2.05 12.15 18.10
C ASP A 21 1.25 10.84 18.14
N ALA A 22 1.83 9.79 18.71
CA ALA A 22 1.25 8.46 18.71
C ALA A 22 1.56 7.71 20.02
N THR A 23 0.80 6.65 20.27
CA THR A 23 1.05 5.69 21.36
C THR A 23 0.95 4.31 20.78
N SER A 24 2.03 3.53 20.86
CA SER A 24 2.07 2.17 20.32
C SER A 24 1.02 1.26 20.97
N PRO A 25 0.69 0.10 20.36
CA PRO A 25 -0.21 -0.88 20.98
C PRO A 25 0.20 -1.30 22.40
N GLY A 26 1.51 -1.39 22.67
CA GLY A 26 2.08 -1.65 23.99
C GLY A 26 2.03 -0.48 24.98
N GLY A 27 1.49 0.68 24.58
CA GLY A 27 1.34 1.85 25.44
C GLY A 27 2.56 2.79 25.46
N ILE A 28 3.50 2.64 24.53
CA ILE A 28 4.73 3.46 24.48
C ILE A 28 4.44 4.76 23.69
N PRO A 29 4.50 5.95 24.30
CA PRO A 29 4.30 7.20 23.59
C PRO A 29 5.51 7.53 22.71
N PHE A 30 5.27 7.98 21.48
CA PHE A 30 6.31 8.44 20.57
C PHE A 30 5.80 9.52 19.62
N SER A 31 6.69 10.42 19.22
CA SER A 31 6.35 11.53 18.33
C SER A 31 7.48 11.86 17.38
N GLY A 32 7.16 12.58 16.32
CA GLY A 32 8.11 12.89 15.27
C GLY A 32 7.47 13.50 14.03
N PHE A 33 8.09 13.23 12.89
CA PHE A 33 7.63 13.70 11.59
C PHE A 33 7.53 12.56 10.58
N LEU A 34 6.50 12.61 9.73
CA LEU A 34 6.28 11.68 8.63
C LEU A 34 6.55 12.40 7.30
N CYS A 35 7.40 11.81 6.46
CA CYS A 35 7.74 12.35 5.15
C CYS A 35 6.66 11.98 4.11
N ARG A 36 6.10 12.99 3.44
CA ARG A 36 5.13 12.87 2.33
C ARG A 36 5.73 13.20 0.96
N GLN A 37 7.05 13.38 0.85
CA GLN A 37 7.67 13.62 -0.44
C GLN A 37 7.63 12.35 -1.28
N GLU A 38 7.17 12.47 -2.53
CA GLU A 38 7.11 11.42 -3.55
C GLU A 38 8.51 10.99 -4.06
N SER A 39 9.36 10.51 -3.16
CA SER A 39 10.75 10.09 -3.40
C SER A 39 11.05 8.72 -2.76
N ASP A 40 12.32 8.35 -2.68
CA ASP A 40 12.78 7.21 -1.88
C ASP A 40 12.52 7.38 -0.36
N LYS A 41 12.12 8.58 0.07
CA LYS A 41 11.77 8.91 1.47
C LYS A 41 10.28 8.85 1.77
N LEU A 42 9.42 8.58 0.78
CA LEU A 42 7.97 8.59 0.98
C LEU A 42 7.53 7.61 2.08
N GLY A 43 6.91 8.14 3.13
CA GLY A 43 6.46 7.42 4.31
C GLY A 43 7.51 7.27 5.41
N MET A 44 8.75 7.76 5.24
CA MET A 44 9.79 7.69 6.28
C MET A 44 9.36 8.43 7.54
N LEU A 45 9.61 7.84 8.71
CA LEU A 45 9.44 8.51 10.00
C LEU A 45 10.78 9.08 10.49
N ALA A 46 10.76 10.29 11.02
CA ALA A 46 11.81 10.86 11.84
C ALA A 46 11.28 10.95 13.28
N VAL A 47 11.57 9.94 14.10
CA VAL A 47 11.12 9.86 15.50
C VAL A 47 12.01 10.78 16.35
N THR A 48 11.39 11.79 16.96
CA THR A 48 12.08 12.82 17.76
C THR A 48 11.94 12.64 19.26
N ALA A 49 10.93 11.89 19.70
CA ALA A 49 10.75 11.50 21.09
C ALA A 49 10.17 10.09 21.19
N LEU A 50 10.62 9.32 22.18
CA LEU A 50 10.14 7.97 22.49
C LEU A 50 10.20 7.79 24.01
N ASP A 51 9.07 7.42 24.62
CA ASP A 51 8.94 7.20 26.06
C ASP A 51 9.47 8.39 26.90
N GLY A 52 9.11 9.61 26.49
CA GLY A 52 9.54 10.85 27.14
C GLY A 52 11.01 11.24 26.91
N GLN A 53 11.79 10.45 26.16
CA GLN A 53 13.19 10.73 25.85
C GLN A 53 13.35 11.36 24.47
N GLU A 54 14.05 12.49 24.38
CA GLU A 54 14.41 13.10 23.10
C GLU A 54 15.47 12.27 22.37
N ARG A 55 15.25 12.05 21.07
CA ARG A 55 16.19 11.35 20.18
C ARG A 55 16.00 11.80 18.73
N LEU A 56 16.78 11.23 17.82
CA LEU A 56 16.49 11.31 16.39
C LEU A 56 16.78 9.96 15.75
N GLU A 57 15.73 9.28 15.32
CA GLU A 57 15.83 8.03 14.58
C GLU A 57 15.02 8.11 13.29
N PHE A 58 15.61 7.63 12.19
CA PHE A 58 14.93 7.54 10.90
C PHE A 58 14.52 6.11 10.62
N ILE A 59 13.22 5.91 10.49
CA ILE A 59 12.61 4.61 10.23
C ILE A 59 12.12 4.63 8.77
N PRO A 60 12.76 3.86 7.87
CA PRO A 60 12.36 3.87 6.47
C PRO A 60 10.96 3.27 6.28
N ALA A 61 10.34 3.62 5.15
CA ALA A 61 9.18 2.94 4.60
C ALA A 61 9.56 2.27 3.28
N MET A 62 8.61 1.60 2.64
CA MET A 62 8.76 1.20 1.25
C MET A 62 9.13 2.42 0.39
N PRO A 63 10.24 2.44 -0.38
CA PRO A 63 10.55 3.55 -1.27
C PRO A 63 9.57 3.61 -2.45
N LYS A 64 9.41 4.79 -3.07
CA LYS A 64 8.63 4.89 -4.32
C LYS A 64 9.37 4.11 -5.40
N ILE A 65 8.70 3.10 -5.97
CA ILE A 65 9.26 2.32 -7.09
C ILE A 65 8.98 3.08 -8.39
N HIS A 66 10.02 3.28 -9.20
CA HIS A 66 9.95 4.00 -10.46
C HIS A 66 9.71 3.05 -11.65
N TYR A 67 9.30 3.64 -12.77
CA TYR A 67 9.30 2.94 -14.05
C TYR A 67 10.63 3.16 -14.76
N PRO A 68 11.12 2.19 -15.56
CA PRO A 68 12.41 2.29 -16.23
C PRO A 68 12.29 3.03 -17.57
N TYR A 69 11.46 4.08 -17.68
CA TYR A 69 11.30 4.80 -18.94
C TYR A 69 12.25 5.98 -19.03
N ILE A 70 12.90 6.09 -20.18
CA ILE A 70 13.60 7.29 -20.61
C ILE A 70 12.95 7.81 -21.88
N GLN A 71 12.94 9.12 -22.06
CA GLN A 71 12.49 9.73 -23.30
C GLN A 71 13.69 9.86 -24.25
N ASP A 72 13.57 9.32 -25.46
CA ASP A 72 14.59 9.51 -26.51
C ASP A 72 14.54 10.93 -27.09
N ARG A 73 15.49 11.24 -27.99
CA ARG A 73 15.59 12.58 -28.62
C ARG A 73 14.37 12.94 -29.46
N GLU A 74 13.61 11.93 -29.89
CA GLU A 74 12.39 12.11 -30.68
C GLU A 74 11.12 12.12 -29.81
N GLY A 75 11.27 12.09 -28.48
CA GLY A 75 10.16 12.15 -27.55
C GLY A 75 9.51 10.80 -27.22
N ARG A 76 10.05 9.67 -27.71
CA ARG A 76 9.46 8.34 -27.51
C ARG A 76 9.97 7.71 -26.22
N LEU A 77 9.08 7.04 -25.49
CA LEU A 77 9.44 6.30 -24.28
C LEU A 77 10.15 4.99 -24.62
N GLN A 78 11.38 4.86 -24.12
CA GLN A 78 12.18 3.64 -24.21
C GLN A 78 12.37 3.03 -22.83
N VAL A 79 12.34 1.69 -22.75
CA VAL A 79 12.70 0.97 -21.52
C VAL A 79 14.22 0.97 -21.40
N SER A 80 14.74 1.60 -20.36
CA SER A 80 16.15 1.64 -20.01
C SER A 80 16.33 1.21 -18.57
N ILE A 81 16.89 0.03 -18.39
CA ILE A 81 17.11 -0.57 -17.08
C ILE A 81 18.62 -0.54 -16.83
N PRO A 82 19.13 0.36 -15.95
CA PRO A 82 20.54 0.37 -15.62
C PRO A 82 20.88 -0.91 -14.86
N VAL A 83 21.92 -1.62 -15.29
CA VAL A 83 22.43 -2.81 -14.60
C VAL A 83 23.81 -2.51 -14.02
N PRO A 84 23.92 -2.21 -12.72
CA PRO A 84 25.22 -2.06 -12.06
C PRO A 84 26.10 -3.31 -12.21
N ILE A 85 27.43 -3.11 -12.27
CA ILE A 85 28.42 -4.19 -12.48
C ILE A 85 28.35 -5.28 -11.41
N ASN A 86 27.88 -4.94 -10.20
CA ASN A 86 27.79 -5.83 -9.05
C ASN A 86 26.41 -6.50 -8.88
N VAL A 87 25.50 -6.38 -9.86
CA VAL A 87 24.24 -7.14 -9.85
C VAL A 87 24.55 -8.63 -10.04
N THR A 88 24.00 -9.45 -9.16
CA THR A 88 24.19 -10.90 -9.14
C THR A 88 22.89 -11.67 -9.39
N ASP A 89 21.73 -11.01 -9.29
CA ASP A 89 20.42 -11.62 -9.48
C ASP A 89 19.45 -10.57 -10.05
N ALA A 90 18.65 -10.98 -11.03
CA ALA A 90 17.57 -10.19 -11.57
C ALA A 90 16.31 -11.06 -11.66
N ARG A 91 15.17 -10.57 -11.18
CA ARG A 91 13.93 -11.34 -11.19
C ARG A 91 12.70 -10.47 -11.32
N PHE A 92 11.69 -11.02 -11.97
CA PHE A 92 10.34 -10.49 -11.96
C PHE A 92 9.56 -11.21 -10.87
N ASN A 93 8.97 -10.48 -9.94
CA ASN A 93 8.02 -11.01 -8.97
C ASN A 93 6.63 -10.44 -9.25
N VAL A 94 5.58 -11.14 -8.84
CA VAL A 94 4.21 -10.61 -8.90
C VAL A 94 4.14 -9.28 -8.16
N LYS A 95 3.55 -8.27 -8.79
CA LYS A 95 3.12 -7.07 -8.08
C LYS A 95 1.70 -7.31 -7.58
N LEU A 96 1.58 -7.51 -6.27
CA LEU A 96 0.31 -7.53 -5.58
C LEU A 96 -0.22 -6.10 -5.44
N ASP A 97 -1.54 -5.97 -5.48
CA ASP A 97 -2.30 -4.73 -5.45
C ASP A 97 -3.08 -4.68 -4.15
N GLY A 98 -2.57 -3.92 -3.21
CA GLY A 98 -3.13 -3.82 -1.88
C GLY A 98 -2.52 -2.65 -1.13
N THR A 99 -2.44 -2.83 0.18
CA THR A 99 -1.93 -1.81 1.09
C THR A 99 -0.62 -2.28 1.70
N ALA A 100 0.42 -1.47 1.57
CA ALA A 100 1.70 -1.78 2.20
C ALA A 100 1.58 -1.71 3.73
N ILE A 101 1.82 -2.83 4.40
CA ILE A 101 1.92 -2.94 5.86
C ILE A 101 3.39 -3.05 6.26
N ILE A 102 3.84 -2.08 7.04
CA ILE A 102 5.25 -1.92 7.42
C ILE A 102 5.38 -2.28 8.90
N PHE A 103 6.18 -3.29 9.20
CA PHE A 103 6.57 -3.65 10.55
C PHE A 103 7.95 -3.09 10.84
N TYR A 104 8.06 -2.27 11.90
CA TYR A 104 9.30 -1.60 12.25
C TYR A 104 9.54 -1.62 13.77
N PRO A 105 10.80 -1.62 14.22
CA PRO A 105 11.12 -1.62 15.64
C PRO A 105 11.07 -0.21 16.22
N LEU A 106 10.47 -0.06 17.40
CA LEU A 106 10.78 1.03 18.34
C LEU A 106 11.93 0.56 19.23
N LYS A 107 13.01 1.33 19.29
CA LYS A 107 14.23 0.97 20.03
C LYS A 107 14.51 1.95 21.14
N ASP A 108 15.01 1.46 22.27
CA ASP A 108 15.53 2.33 23.33
C ASP A 108 16.86 3.00 22.93
N ALA A 109 17.48 3.73 23.86
CA ALA A 109 18.75 4.41 23.63
C ALA A 109 19.94 3.45 23.47
N ALA A 110 19.83 2.20 23.96
CA ALA A 110 20.83 1.16 23.81
C ALA A 110 20.66 0.37 22.49
N GLY A 111 19.62 0.66 21.72
CA GLY A 111 19.28 -0.05 20.48
C GLY A 111 18.47 -1.32 20.70
N GLN A 112 18.06 -1.63 21.93
CA GLN A 112 17.19 -2.75 22.24
C GLN A 112 15.79 -2.46 21.72
N VAL A 113 15.22 -3.40 20.96
CA VAL A 113 13.84 -3.29 20.49
C VAL A 113 12.88 -3.39 21.68
N LEU A 114 12.12 -2.33 21.93
CA LEU A 114 11.04 -2.28 22.91
C LEU A 114 9.80 -2.99 22.33
N GLU A 115 9.35 -2.55 21.16
CA GLU A 115 8.14 -3.04 20.50
C GLU A 115 8.32 -3.07 18.98
N VAL A 116 7.58 -3.94 18.29
CA VAL A 116 7.46 -3.94 16.84
C VAL A 116 6.08 -3.40 16.48
N VAL A 117 6.06 -2.29 15.74
CA VAL A 117 4.83 -1.58 15.40
C VAL A 117 4.51 -1.80 13.93
N ALA A 118 3.23 -2.02 13.63
CA ALA A 118 2.71 -2.10 12.27
C ALA A 118 2.11 -0.75 11.85
N ARG A 119 2.25 -0.39 10.57
CA ARG A 119 1.67 0.84 10.00
C ARG A 119 1.39 0.71 8.51
N THR A 120 0.47 1.50 7.98
CA THR A 120 0.44 1.80 6.54
C THR A 120 1.53 2.80 6.21
N ARG A 121 1.80 3.02 4.92
CA ARG A 121 2.91 3.88 4.48
C ARG A 121 2.85 5.32 5.00
N LEU A 122 1.64 5.90 5.07
CA LEU A 122 1.41 7.31 5.40
C LEU A 122 0.83 7.54 6.80
N LEU A 123 0.86 6.51 7.64
CA LEU A 123 0.56 6.63 9.07
C LEU A 123 1.81 6.29 9.90
N PRO A 124 1.94 6.80 11.13
CA PRO A 124 3.00 6.36 12.05
C PRO A 124 2.71 4.96 12.62
N MET A 125 1.44 4.58 12.76
CA MET A 125 0.98 3.27 13.24
C MET A 125 -0.40 2.95 12.64
N LEU A 126 -0.82 1.70 12.68
CA LEU A 126 -2.21 1.34 12.35
C LEU A 126 -3.16 1.97 13.37
N MET A 127 -4.03 2.85 12.88
CA MET A 127 -5.04 3.54 13.69
C MET A 127 -6.43 3.00 13.32
N PRO A 128 -7.34 2.83 14.29
CA PRO A 128 -8.76 2.66 13.99
C PRO A 128 -9.25 3.85 13.18
N SER A 129 -9.92 3.58 12.07
CA SER A 129 -10.63 4.57 11.26
C SER A 129 -12.08 4.11 11.13
N ARG A 130 -13.03 5.05 11.17
CA ARG A 130 -14.44 4.69 10.89
C ARG A 130 -14.63 4.18 9.45
N TRP A 131 -13.68 4.48 8.56
CA TRP A 131 -13.69 4.10 7.15
C TRP A 131 -12.86 2.85 6.84
N GLY A 132 -12.14 2.29 7.82
CA GLY A 132 -11.33 1.09 7.64
C GLY A 132 -10.74 0.56 8.95
N ASP A 133 -10.85 -0.75 9.18
CA ASP A 133 -10.25 -1.44 10.33
C ASP A 133 -8.97 -2.16 9.91
N TRP A 134 -7.90 -1.39 9.71
CA TRP A 134 -6.60 -1.95 9.33
C TRP A 134 -6.05 -2.94 10.37
N ASN A 135 -6.37 -2.73 11.65
CA ASN A 135 -5.94 -3.64 12.71
C ASN A 135 -6.71 -4.97 12.64
N GLY A 136 -8.03 -4.94 12.44
CA GLY A 136 -8.83 -6.15 12.24
C GLY A 136 -8.44 -6.92 10.99
N MET A 137 -8.26 -6.23 9.87
CA MET A 137 -7.78 -6.84 8.63
C MET A 137 -6.39 -7.48 8.81
N LEU A 138 -5.45 -6.77 9.46
CA LEU A 138 -4.15 -7.35 9.75
C LEU A 138 -4.24 -8.56 10.69
N ALA A 139 -5.07 -8.51 11.72
CA ALA A 139 -5.24 -9.62 12.68
C ALA A 139 -5.83 -10.87 12.02
N GLU A 140 -6.67 -10.70 10.99
CA GLU A 140 -7.17 -11.83 10.21
C GLU A 140 -6.12 -12.41 9.27
N ALA A 141 -5.38 -11.56 8.54
CA ALA A 141 -4.35 -12.01 7.61
C ALA A 141 -3.11 -12.56 8.32
N LEU A 142 -2.85 -12.11 9.55
CA LEU A 142 -1.70 -12.47 10.38
C LEU A 142 -2.15 -12.63 11.85
N PRO A 143 -2.83 -13.74 12.19
CA PRO A 143 -3.33 -13.97 13.55
C PRO A 143 -2.21 -14.19 14.57
N ASP A 144 -1.06 -14.72 14.13
CA ASP A 144 0.16 -14.80 14.93
C ASP A 144 1.23 -13.86 14.35
N ARG A 145 1.51 -12.78 15.08
CA ARG A 145 2.56 -11.81 14.72
C ARG A 145 3.96 -12.25 15.18
N GLY A 146 4.07 -13.28 16.01
CA GLY A 146 5.33 -13.74 16.62
C GLY A 146 6.48 -13.92 15.62
N PRO A 147 6.28 -14.59 14.47
CA PRO A 147 7.34 -14.77 13.48
C PRO A 147 7.82 -13.46 12.84
N VAL A 148 6.90 -12.54 12.54
CA VAL A 148 7.24 -11.21 11.98
C VAL A 148 8.02 -10.38 12.98
N GLU A 149 7.57 -10.37 14.24
CA GLU A 149 8.24 -9.61 15.30
C GLU A 149 9.61 -10.19 15.63
N ALA A 150 9.75 -11.52 15.63
CA ALA A 150 11.04 -12.19 15.78
C ALA A 150 12.00 -11.88 14.62
N ALA A 151 11.50 -11.78 13.38
CA ALA A 151 12.29 -11.40 12.21
C ALA A 151 12.80 -9.95 12.31
N VAL A 152 11.92 -9.00 12.64
CA VAL A 152 12.29 -7.59 12.85
C VAL A 152 13.35 -7.46 13.93
N ARG A 153 13.16 -8.14 15.08
CA ARG A 153 14.09 -8.09 16.22
C ARG A 153 15.43 -8.77 15.92
N GLY A 154 15.40 -9.98 15.34
CA GLY A 154 16.58 -10.80 15.12
C GLY A 154 17.45 -10.34 13.96
N GLN A 155 16.86 -9.70 12.95
CA GLN A 155 17.58 -9.28 11.74
C GLN A 155 17.89 -7.78 11.71
N ASP A 156 17.33 -7.01 12.65
CA ASP A 156 17.41 -5.55 12.71
C ASP A 156 16.96 -4.89 11.39
N VAL A 157 15.73 -5.23 10.96
CA VAL A 157 15.16 -4.81 9.68
C VAL A 157 13.78 -4.19 9.87
N VAL A 158 13.37 -3.38 8.89
CA VAL A 158 11.96 -3.05 8.66
C VAL A 158 11.42 -4.04 7.64
N LEU A 159 10.31 -4.72 7.94
CA LEU A 159 9.65 -5.61 6.99
C LEU A 159 8.48 -4.89 6.33
N VAL A 160 8.35 -5.05 5.02
CA VAL A 160 7.27 -4.48 4.22
C VAL A 160 6.50 -5.62 3.58
N PHE A 161 5.23 -5.72 3.93
CA PHE A 161 4.29 -6.66 3.36
C PHE A 161 3.28 -5.93 2.49
N GLU A 162 2.66 -6.64 1.56
CA GLU A 162 1.42 -6.24 0.94
C GLU A 162 0.27 -6.96 1.65
N LEU A 163 -0.73 -6.21 2.13
CA LEU A 163 -2.02 -6.74 2.56
C LEU A 163 -2.97 -6.65 1.37
N TRP A 164 -3.42 -7.77 0.83
CA TRP A 164 -4.18 -7.83 -0.42
C TRP A 164 -5.30 -8.87 -0.33
N GLY A 165 -6.25 -8.79 -1.25
CA GLY A 165 -7.44 -9.65 -1.29
C GLY A 165 -8.72 -8.86 -1.57
N TYR A 166 -9.84 -9.53 -1.83
CA TYR A 166 -11.08 -8.82 -2.18
C TYR A 166 -11.63 -7.96 -1.03
N ARG A 167 -11.21 -8.24 0.22
CA ARG A 167 -11.56 -7.42 1.40
C ARG A 167 -10.69 -6.19 1.55
N ASN A 168 -9.57 -6.11 0.84
CA ASN A 168 -8.78 -4.89 0.66
C ASN A 168 -8.84 -4.46 -0.81
N PRO A 169 -10.00 -3.97 -1.30
CA PRO A 169 -10.18 -3.73 -2.72
C PRO A 169 -9.35 -2.56 -3.20
N HIS A 170 -8.53 -2.82 -4.22
CA HIS A 170 -7.84 -1.82 -5.02
C HIS A 170 -8.31 -1.95 -6.48
N LEU A 171 -7.40 -1.96 -7.44
CA LEU A 171 -7.69 -2.08 -8.87
C LEU A 171 -7.91 -3.55 -9.28
N VAL A 172 -7.12 -4.47 -8.73
CA VAL A 172 -7.17 -5.90 -9.02
C VAL A 172 -8.27 -6.60 -8.23
N ARG A 173 -8.99 -7.49 -8.92
CA ARG A 173 -9.95 -8.40 -8.29
C ARG A 173 -9.26 -9.69 -7.88
N TYR A 174 -9.39 -10.02 -6.60
CA TYR A 174 -8.86 -11.24 -6.02
C TYR A 174 -9.97 -12.20 -5.64
N ASP A 175 -9.71 -13.51 -5.73
CA ASP A 175 -10.58 -14.53 -5.12
C ASP A 175 -10.20 -14.79 -3.65
N THR A 176 -8.99 -14.38 -3.25
CA THR A 176 -8.50 -14.50 -1.87
C THR A 176 -9.16 -13.43 -1.00
N PRO A 177 -9.76 -13.79 0.16
CA PRO A 177 -10.39 -12.81 1.06
C PRO A 177 -9.40 -11.75 1.51
N LEU A 178 -8.33 -12.22 2.15
CA LEU A 178 -7.27 -11.40 2.66
C LEU A 178 -6.02 -12.26 2.84
N ALA A 179 -4.87 -11.72 2.47
CA ALA A 179 -3.57 -12.33 2.64
C ALA A 179 -2.53 -11.25 2.89
N LEU A 180 -1.46 -11.64 3.57
CA LEU A 180 -0.31 -10.78 3.85
C LEU A 180 0.94 -11.43 3.26
N THR A 181 1.62 -10.72 2.36
CA THR A 181 2.77 -11.29 1.63
C THR A 181 3.97 -10.37 1.73
N LEU A 182 5.12 -10.93 2.11
CA LEU A 182 6.37 -10.19 2.26
C LEU A 182 6.85 -9.70 0.88
N HIS A 183 6.91 -8.38 0.74
CA HIS A 183 7.34 -7.70 -0.47
C HIS A 183 8.84 -7.37 -0.42
N THR A 184 9.31 -6.83 0.71
CA THR A 184 10.73 -6.51 0.91
C THR A 184 11.09 -6.38 2.39
N ALA A 185 12.39 -6.29 2.66
CA ALA A 185 12.94 -5.89 3.94
C ALA A 185 13.93 -4.75 3.72
N ILE A 186 14.01 -3.81 4.66
CA ILE A 186 14.88 -2.64 4.58
C ILE A 186 15.83 -2.66 5.75
N ARG A 187 17.13 -2.57 5.45
CA ARG A 187 18.21 -2.49 6.43
C ARG A 187 19.10 -1.31 6.09
N HIS A 188 19.47 -0.50 7.09
CA HIS A 188 20.27 0.71 6.88
C HIS A 188 19.73 1.62 5.74
N ARG A 189 18.39 1.77 5.69
CA ARG A 189 17.66 2.56 4.68
C ARG A 189 17.77 2.08 3.23
N LYS A 190 18.23 0.85 3.00
CA LYS A 190 18.24 0.23 1.67
C LYS A 190 17.45 -1.07 1.66
N PRO A 191 16.70 -1.37 0.59
CA PRO A 191 16.13 -2.70 0.42
C PRO A 191 17.22 -3.76 0.39
N VAL A 192 16.99 -4.89 1.05
CA VAL A 192 17.92 -6.02 1.04
C VAL A 192 17.84 -6.79 -0.28
N SER A 193 18.90 -7.50 -0.64
CA SER A 193 18.92 -8.39 -1.81
C SER A 193 17.85 -9.48 -1.72
N TYR A 194 17.42 -10.05 -2.86
CA TYR A 194 16.47 -11.16 -2.85
C TYR A 194 16.94 -12.31 -1.97
N ARG A 195 18.21 -12.69 -2.09
CA ARG A 195 18.78 -13.80 -1.30
C ARG A 195 18.58 -13.56 0.20
N ARG A 196 18.92 -12.36 0.69
CA ARG A 196 18.71 -11.99 2.09
C ARG A 196 17.23 -12.01 2.46
N LEU A 197 16.37 -11.49 1.58
CA LEU A 197 14.92 -11.51 1.80
C LEU A 197 14.38 -12.94 1.91
N ALA A 198 14.81 -13.84 1.02
CA ALA A 198 14.44 -15.25 1.03
C ALA A 198 14.99 -15.99 2.25
N ASP A 199 16.22 -15.69 2.68
CA ASP A 199 16.79 -16.25 3.91
C ASP A 199 15.97 -15.83 5.14
N ILE A 200 15.56 -14.55 5.23
CA ILE A 200 14.67 -14.06 6.28
C ILE A 200 13.31 -14.78 6.20
N ALA A 201 12.70 -14.80 5.02
CA ALA A 201 11.40 -15.43 4.82
C ALA A 201 11.40 -16.91 5.23
N GLY A 202 12.39 -17.68 4.78
CA GLY A 202 12.53 -19.09 5.13
C GLY A 202 12.82 -19.33 6.62
N SER A 203 13.63 -18.48 7.25
CA SER A 203 14.00 -18.62 8.67
C SER A 203 12.84 -18.34 9.63
N TYR A 204 11.89 -17.49 9.20
CA TYR A 204 10.74 -17.07 10.03
C TYR A 204 9.40 -17.53 9.46
N GLY A 205 9.37 -18.37 8.42
CA GLY A 205 8.14 -18.90 7.83
C GLY A 205 7.23 -17.84 7.24
N LEU A 206 7.79 -16.83 6.56
CA LEU A 206 7.04 -15.74 5.93
C LEU A 206 6.82 -16.02 4.44
N ASP A 207 5.59 -15.81 3.96
CA ASP A 207 5.29 -15.95 2.53
C ASP A 207 5.82 -14.76 1.74
N MET A 208 6.47 -15.03 0.60
CA MET A 208 6.97 -14.01 -0.32
C MET A 208 6.12 -13.91 -1.58
N ALA A 209 6.16 -12.74 -2.22
CA ALA A 209 5.54 -12.56 -3.54
C ALA A 209 6.13 -13.58 -4.54
N PRO A 210 5.29 -14.31 -5.30
CA PRO A 210 5.78 -15.32 -6.23
C PRO A 210 6.76 -14.74 -7.25
N THR A 211 7.87 -15.46 -7.48
CA THR A 211 8.78 -15.15 -8.59
C THR A 211 8.18 -15.68 -9.90
N LEU A 212 8.04 -14.78 -10.86
CA LEU A 212 7.55 -15.04 -12.21
C LEU A 212 8.67 -15.54 -13.14
N GLU A 213 9.83 -14.89 -13.08
CA GLU A 213 11.01 -15.21 -13.90
C GLU A 213 12.29 -14.82 -13.16
N VAL A 214 13.30 -15.68 -13.20
CA VAL A 214 14.69 -15.30 -12.90
C VAL A 214 15.37 -15.01 -14.23
N ALA A 215 15.76 -13.75 -14.43
CA ALA A 215 16.33 -13.25 -15.67
C ALA A 215 17.85 -13.13 -15.57
N VAL A 216 18.51 -13.13 -16.72
CA VAL A 216 19.93 -12.75 -16.81
C VAL A 216 20.02 -11.23 -16.54
N PRO A 217 20.94 -10.77 -15.68
CA PRO A 217 21.09 -9.35 -15.40
C PRO A 217 21.88 -8.67 -16.52
N ASP A 218 21.26 -8.57 -17.71
CA ASP A 218 21.79 -7.86 -18.86
C ASP A 218 20.76 -6.84 -19.34
N ALA A 219 21.20 -5.63 -19.70
CA ALA A 219 20.27 -4.51 -19.92
C ALA A 219 19.28 -4.77 -21.06
N ASP A 220 19.75 -5.29 -22.19
CA ASP A 220 18.92 -5.56 -23.37
C ASP A 220 17.95 -6.72 -23.11
N GLY A 221 18.43 -7.80 -22.50
CA GLY A 221 17.65 -8.97 -22.11
C GLY A 221 16.58 -8.63 -21.08
N LEU A 222 16.89 -7.77 -20.09
CA LEU A 222 15.92 -7.28 -19.12
C LEU A 222 14.89 -6.36 -19.74
N ALA A 223 15.28 -5.46 -20.65
CA ALA A 223 14.32 -4.63 -21.38
C ALA A 223 13.38 -5.49 -22.24
N ALA A 224 13.90 -6.53 -22.90
CA ALA A 224 13.10 -7.49 -23.65
C ALA A 224 12.16 -8.29 -22.73
N ALA A 225 12.66 -8.78 -21.58
CA ALA A 225 11.86 -9.50 -20.59
C ALA A 225 10.74 -8.64 -20.01
N TYR A 226 11.06 -7.38 -19.69
CA TYR A 226 10.09 -6.39 -19.24
C TYR A 226 8.94 -6.25 -20.24
N ARG A 227 9.24 -6.03 -21.53
CA ARG A 227 8.21 -5.91 -22.57
C ARG A 227 7.37 -7.18 -22.74
N ARG A 228 7.99 -8.36 -22.66
CA ARG A 228 7.26 -9.65 -22.70
C ARG A 228 6.28 -9.77 -21.54
N TRP A 229 6.70 -9.42 -20.32
CA TRP A 229 5.83 -9.46 -19.15
C TRP A 229 4.69 -8.45 -19.25
N GLN A 230 4.95 -7.22 -19.72
CA GLN A 230 3.87 -6.26 -19.98
C GLN A 230 2.80 -6.83 -20.94
N ALA A 231 3.24 -7.39 -22.08
CA ALA A 231 2.32 -7.94 -23.08
C ALA A 231 1.51 -9.13 -22.54
N ARG A 232 2.15 -10.00 -21.74
CA ARG A 232 1.48 -11.14 -21.12
C ARG A 232 0.42 -10.69 -20.11
N LEU A 233 0.77 -9.80 -19.19
CA LEU A 233 -0.14 -9.32 -18.15
C LEU A 233 -1.31 -8.53 -18.74
N GLU A 234 -1.06 -7.78 -19.82
CA GLU A 234 -2.10 -7.10 -20.58
C GLU A 234 -3.08 -8.11 -21.21
N ALA A 235 -2.58 -9.18 -21.83
CA ALA A 235 -3.43 -10.21 -22.40
C ALA A 235 -4.29 -10.92 -21.33
N GLU A 236 -3.76 -11.13 -20.12
CA GLU A 236 -4.51 -11.69 -18.99
C GLU A 236 -5.64 -10.74 -18.54
N ASN A 237 -5.37 -9.43 -18.42
CA ASN A 237 -6.40 -8.43 -18.11
C ASN A 237 -7.47 -8.32 -19.21
N GLN A 238 -7.08 -8.28 -20.48
CA GLN A 238 -8.02 -8.24 -21.61
C GLN A 238 -8.93 -9.47 -21.66
N ALA A 239 -8.40 -10.65 -21.32
CA ALA A 239 -9.17 -11.88 -21.25
C ALA A 239 -10.20 -11.89 -20.10
N ALA A 240 -9.96 -11.13 -19.02
CA ALA A 240 -10.89 -11.01 -17.89
C ALA A 240 -12.11 -10.13 -18.20
N GLY A 241 -12.03 -9.30 -19.25
CA GLY A 241 -13.10 -8.45 -19.72
C GLY A 241 -12.85 -6.97 -19.50
N GLN A 242 -13.73 -6.14 -20.06
CA GLN A 242 -13.64 -4.68 -19.95
C GLN A 242 -13.75 -4.25 -18.47
N ASP A 243 -12.86 -3.36 -18.03
CA ASP A 243 -12.80 -2.82 -16.66
C ASP A 243 -12.64 -3.89 -15.56
N VAL A 244 -12.05 -5.05 -15.92
CA VAL A 244 -11.71 -6.11 -14.98
C VAL A 244 -10.20 -6.34 -15.01
N PHE A 245 -9.52 -5.98 -13.92
CA PHE A 245 -8.09 -6.24 -13.77
C PHE A 245 -7.88 -7.43 -12.84
N VAL A 246 -7.11 -8.41 -13.31
CA VAL A 246 -6.70 -9.61 -12.56
C VAL A 246 -5.20 -9.61 -12.27
N GLN A 247 -4.45 -8.72 -12.93
CA GLN A 247 -3.03 -8.48 -12.71
C GLN A 247 -2.74 -6.99 -12.65
N GLU A 248 -2.03 -6.54 -11.61
CA GLU A 248 -1.55 -5.16 -11.54
C GLU A 248 -0.24 -4.98 -12.33
N GLY A 249 0.63 -6.00 -12.30
CA GLY A 249 1.97 -5.91 -12.85
C GLY A 249 2.94 -6.93 -12.26
N ALA A 250 4.21 -6.68 -12.56
CA ALA A 250 5.36 -7.32 -11.93
C ALA A 250 6.28 -6.25 -11.32
N ILE A 251 7.11 -6.66 -10.37
CA ILE A 251 8.25 -5.88 -9.88
C ILE A 251 9.52 -6.56 -10.38
N LEU A 252 10.29 -5.83 -11.19
CA LEU A 252 11.66 -6.21 -11.48
C LEU A 252 12.54 -5.83 -10.30
N MET A 253 13.15 -6.82 -9.66
CA MET A 253 14.15 -6.65 -8.61
C MET A 253 15.54 -6.94 -9.18
N LEU A 254 16.45 -5.97 -9.07
CA LEU A 254 17.88 -6.14 -9.36
C LEU A 254 18.64 -6.19 -8.05
N SER A 255 19.25 -7.33 -7.74
CA SER A 255 19.95 -7.56 -6.49
C SER A 255 21.47 -7.60 -6.70
N THR A 256 22.17 -6.86 -5.85
CA THR A 256 23.58 -7.12 -5.53
C THR A 256 23.66 -8.23 -4.48
N ALA A 257 24.85 -8.50 -3.94
CA ALA A 257 24.99 -9.42 -2.81
C ALA A 257 24.14 -9.02 -1.58
N GLU A 258 24.01 -7.72 -1.30
CA GLU A 258 23.44 -7.23 -0.03
C GLU A 258 22.18 -6.38 -0.20
N THR A 259 22.03 -5.65 -1.30
CA THR A 259 20.92 -4.72 -1.52
C THR A 259 20.20 -4.98 -2.83
N ALA A 260 18.98 -4.46 -2.96
CA ALA A 260 18.20 -4.49 -4.19
C ALA A 260 17.71 -3.10 -4.64
N GLU A 261 17.48 -2.98 -5.94
CA GLU A 261 16.74 -1.90 -6.59
C GLU A 261 15.50 -2.47 -7.28
N TYR A 262 14.45 -1.64 -7.42
CA TYR A 262 13.15 -2.07 -7.92
C TYR A 262 12.68 -1.22 -9.09
N TRP A 263 12.00 -1.87 -10.03
CA TRP A 263 11.30 -1.23 -11.13
C TRP A 263 9.90 -1.80 -11.29
N LYS A 264 8.90 -0.93 -11.50
CA LYS A 264 7.53 -1.35 -11.82
C LYS A 264 7.49 -1.82 -13.26
N CYS A 265 6.90 -2.99 -13.52
CA CYS A 265 6.59 -3.53 -14.84
C CYS A 265 5.08 -3.76 -14.92
N LYS A 266 4.33 -2.73 -15.30
CA LYS A 266 2.86 -2.79 -15.36
C LYS A 266 2.38 -2.93 -16.80
N PRO A 267 1.27 -3.63 -17.06
CA PRO A 267 0.73 -3.71 -18.41
C PRO A 267 0.19 -2.32 -18.84
N PRO A 268 0.14 -2.03 -20.16
CA PRO A 268 -0.21 -0.69 -20.66
C PRO A 268 -1.54 -0.16 -20.14
N SER A 269 -2.59 -0.99 -20.01
CA SER A 269 -3.88 -0.57 -19.46
C SER A 269 -3.80 -0.06 -18.02
N ILE A 270 -2.93 -0.66 -17.20
CA ILE A 270 -2.69 -0.20 -15.82
C ILE A 270 -1.77 1.03 -15.84
N GLU A 271 -0.77 1.07 -16.71
CA GLU A 271 0.11 2.24 -16.87
C GLU A 271 -0.68 3.48 -17.32
N GLU A 272 -1.66 3.31 -18.20
CA GLU A 272 -2.57 4.36 -18.66
C GLU A 272 -3.30 5.02 -17.49
N ILE A 273 -3.82 4.23 -16.54
CA ILE A 273 -4.43 4.75 -15.30
C ILE A 273 -3.41 5.55 -14.45
N HIS A 274 -2.12 5.19 -14.48
CA HIS A 274 -1.06 5.89 -13.74
C HIS A 274 -0.44 7.07 -14.51
N TRP A 275 -0.57 7.14 -15.84
CA TRP A 275 0.09 8.13 -16.70
C TRP A 275 -0.86 9.08 -17.42
N GLN A 276 -2.15 8.78 -17.53
CA GLN A 276 -3.15 9.73 -18.03
C GLN A 276 -3.43 10.90 -17.07
N ALA A 277 -2.48 11.17 -16.17
CA ALA A 277 -2.23 12.46 -15.52
C ALA A 277 -2.31 13.66 -16.49
N ASP A 278 -2.08 13.45 -17.79
CA ASP A 278 -2.01 14.54 -18.77
C ASP A 278 -3.22 14.67 -19.74
N GLN A 279 -4.26 13.82 -19.68
CA GLN A 279 -5.33 13.87 -20.72
C GLN A 279 -6.77 13.93 -20.21
N HIS A 280 -7.14 13.20 -19.15
CA HIS A 280 -8.49 13.23 -18.58
C HIS A 280 -8.53 12.55 -17.21
N ILE A 281 -9.24 13.15 -16.24
CA ILE A 281 -9.47 12.53 -14.93
C ILE A 281 -10.66 11.58 -15.07
N SER A 282 -10.41 10.27 -15.00
CA SER A 282 -11.48 9.26 -15.07
C SER A 282 -12.11 8.98 -13.71
N LYS A 283 -13.29 8.33 -13.70
CA LYS A 283 -13.93 7.85 -12.46
C LYS A 283 -13.00 6.97 -11.63
N GLU A 284 -12.21 6.11 -12.27
CA GLU A 284 -11.32 5.19 -11.56
C GLU A 284 -10.14 5.93 -10.92
N ILE A 285 -9.60 6.96 -11.57
CA ILE A 285 -8.56 7.83 -10.98
C ILE A 285 -9.07 8.50 -9.70
N VAL A 286 -10.29 9.04 -9.72
CA VAL A 286 -10.92 9.63 -8.52
C VAL A 286 -11.13 8.58 -7.43
N ARG A 287 -11.55 7.36 -7.80
CA ARG A 287 -11.73 6.25 -6.85
C ARG A 287 -10.41 5.84 -6.19
N GLN A 288 -9.32 5.74 -6.94
CA GLN A 288 -7.99 5.44 -6.40
C GLN A 288 -7.49 6.54 -5.47
N ALA A 289 -7.75 7.81 -5.79
CA ALA A 289 -7.47 8.94 -4.90
C ALA A 289 -8.25 8.81 -3.57
N LEU A 290 -9.53 8.43 -3.62
CA LEU A 290 -10.36 8.19 -2.44
C LEU A 290 -9.85 7.02 -1.59
N LEU A 291 -9.44 5.90 -2.20
CA LEU A 291 -8.86 4.76 -1.49
C LEU A 291 -7.56 5.15 -0.76
N LYS A 292 -6.66 5.90 -1.43
CA LYS A 292 -5.43 6.43 -0.79
C LYS A 292 -5.73 7.32 0.41
N LEU A 293 -6.81 8.11 0.35
CA LEU A 293 -7.26 8.92 1.49
C LEU A 293 -7.71 8.02 2.66
N VAL A 294 -8.45 6.94 2.41
CA VAL A 294 -8.82 5.94 3.43
C VAL A 294 -7.58 5.33 4.08
N GLU A 295 -6.58 4.92 3.28
CA GLU A 295 -5.31 4.36 3.78
C GLU A 295 -4.49 5.33 4.64
N SER A 296 -4.67 6.63 4.37
CA SER A 296 -4.04 7.72 5.11
C SER A 296 -4.83 8.14 6.35
N GLY A 297 -5.93 7.44 6.68
CA GLY A 297 -6.80 7.75 7.80
C GLY A 297 -7.63 9.02 7.62
N HIS A 298 -7.85 9.46 6.37
CA HIS A 298 -8.68 10.64 6.08
C HIS A 298 -10.10 10.46 6.58
N ASP A 299 -10.66 11.56 7.08
CA ASP A 299 -11.98 11.53 7.68
C ASP A 299 -13.06 12.18 6.81
N PHE A 300 -13.86 11.37 6.12
CA PHE A 300 -14.79 11.84 5.09
C PHE A 300 -16.01 12.64 5.59
N ALA A 301 -16.33 12.74 6.89
CA ALA A 301 -17.38 13.69 7.32
C ALA A 301 -16.87 15.13 7.54
N ALA A 302 -15.56 15.38 7.46
CA ALA A 302 -14.99 16.72 7.64
C ALA A 302 -14.88 17.53 6.33
N GLY A 303 -15.29 16.96 5.19
CA GLY A 303 -15.07 17.52 3.85
C GLY A 303 -14.22 16.57 2.99
N THR A 304 -14.50 16.50 1.70
CA THR A 304 -14.04 15.39 0.85
C THR A 304 -13.50 15.82 -0.51
N VAL A 305 -14.11 16.81 -1.16
CA VAL A 305 -13.74 17.23 -2.52
C VAL A 305 -12.38 17.94 -2.51
N GLU A 306 -12.11 18.82 -1.55
CA GLU A 306 -10.85 19.56 -1.46
C GLU A 306 -9.66 18.64 -1.22
N ALA A 307 -9.83 17.61 -0.39
CA ALA A 307 -8.79 16.63 -0.10
C ALA A 307 -8.48 15.76 -1.33
N VAL A 308 -9.52 15.39 -2.09
CA VAL A 308 -9.36 14.66 -3.36
C VAL A 308 -8.69 15.55 -4.40
N ASN A 309 -9.13 16.80 -4.55
CA ASN A 309 -8.52 17.77 -5.46
C ASN A 309 -7.04 17.95 -5.15
N ALA A 310 -6.68 18.17 -3.88
CA ALA A 310 -5.28 18.31 -3.47
C ALA A 310 -4.43 17.07 -3.79
N LEU A 311 -5.02 15.87 -3.75
CA LEU A 311 -4.32 14.64 -4.12
C LEU A 311 -4.18 14.50 -5.64
N LEU A 312 -5.21 14.89 -6.40
CA LEU A 312 -5.18 14.90 -7.87
C LEU A 312 -4.21 15.96 -8.39
N GLU A 313 -4.16 17.15 -7.80
CA GLU A 313 -3.25 18.25 -8.16
C GLU A 313 -1.76 17.93 -7.97
N VAL A 314 -1.42 16.78 -7.36
CA VAL A 314 -0.05 16.26 -7.35
C VAL A 314 0.37 15.79 -8.75
N ASP A 315 -0.56 15.20 -9.49
CA ASP A 315 -0.33 14.58 -10.79
C ASP A 315 -0.96 15.39 -11.95
N TYR A 316 -2.00 16.20 -11.68
CA TYR A 316 -2.76 16.97 -12.66
C TYR A 316 -2.57 18.48 -12.47
N GLN A 317 -2.72 19.27 -13.54
CA GLN A 317 -2.76 20.73 -13.39
C GLN A 317 -4.08 21.14 -12.71
N PRO A 318 -4.08 22.21 -11.87
CA PRO A 318 -5.29 22.68 -11.21
C PRO A 318 -6.46 22.98 -12.16
N GLN A 319 -6.17 23.46 -13.38
CA GLN A 319 -7.22 23.70 -14.38
C GLN A 319 -7.91 22.41 -14.87
N ASP A 320 -7.19 21.29 -14.94
CA ASP A 320 -7.73 20.01 -15.39
C ASP A 320 -8.60 19.40 -14.29
N VAL A 321 -8.18 19.52 -13.03
CA VAL A 321 -8.97 19.15 -11.85
C VAL A 321 -10.25 19.97 -11.77
N ALA A 322 -10.16 21.29 -12.00
CA ALA A 322 -11.32 22.17 -12.01
C ALA A 322 -12.29 21.86 -13.17
N ALA A 323 -11.78 21.45 -14.34
CA ALA A 323 -12.61 21.08 -15.49
C ALA A 323 -13.46 19.83 -15.23
N GLU A 324 -12.99 18.93 -14.36
CA GLU A 324 -13.65 17.66 -14.02
C GLU A 324 -14.40 17.71 -12.68
N ALA A 325 -14.66 18.90 -12.14
CA ALA A 325 -15.27 19.09 -10.82
C ALA A 325 -16.59 18.33 -10.64
N GLU A 326 -17.49 18.34 -11.63
CA GLU A 326 -18.77 17.62 -11.55
C GLU A 326 -18.58 16.10 -11.47
N LEU A 327 -17.61 15.55 -12.20
CA LEU A 327 -17.28 14.13 -12.15
C LEU A 327 -16.72 13.78 -10.77
N ILE A 328 -15.76 14.58 -10.28
CA ILE A 328 -15.12 14.39 -8.97
C ILE A 328 -16.18 14.41 -7.88
N GLU A 329 -17.02 15.45 -7.82
CA GLU A 329 -18.11 15.58 -6.83
C GLU A 329 -19.05 14.38 -6.85
N ARG A 330 -19.46 13.92 -8.04
CA ARG A 330 -20.35 12.75 -8.17
C ARG A 330 -19.69 11.48 -7.63
N VAL A 331 -18.44 11.22 -8.02
CA VAL A 331 -17.73 9.99 -7.59
C VAL A 331 -17.44 10.02 -6.08
N VAL A 332 -17.09 11.19 -5.54
CA VAL A 332 -16.92 11.40 -4.11
C VAL A 332 -18.22 11.14 -3.36
N LEU A 333 -19.34 11.68 -3.83
CA LEU A 333 -20.66 11.47 -3.23
C LEU A 333 -21.03 9.98 -3.23
N ASP A 334 -20.93 9.31 -4.38
CA ASP A 334 -21.21 7.88 -4.52
C ASP A 334 -20.37 7.05 -3.54
N PHE A 335 -19.07 7.36 -3.42
CA PHE A 335 -18.15 6.67 -2.54
C PHE A 335 -18.48 6.88 -1.05
N VAL A 336 -18.74 8.13 -0.64
CA VAL A 336 -19.10 8.46 0.75
C VAL A 336 -20.43 7.81 1.15
N VAL A 337 -21.43 7.85 0.26
CA VAL A 337 -22.71 7.17 0.49
C VAL A 337 -22.51 5.68 0.68
N GLU A 338 -21.68 5.04 -0.14
CA GLU A 338 -21.38 3.61 0.00
C GLU A 338 -20.65 3.31 1.32
N LEU A 339 -19.67 4.12 1.71
CA LEU A 339 -18.98 3.97 3.01
C LEU A 339 -19.94 4.10 4.19
N GLN A 340 -20.84 5.11 4.18
CA GLN A 340 -21.85 5.29 5.22
C GLN A 340 -22.83 4.13 5.29
N ARG A 341 -23.24 3.59 4.14
CA ARG A 341 -24.11 2.40 4.07
C ARG A 341 -23.42 1.18 4.66
N GLN A 342 -22.12 1.01 4.40
CA GLN A 342 -21.31 -0.07 4.98
C GLN A 342 -21.14 0.08 6.49
N GLU A 343 -20.87 1.29 6.98
CA GLU A 343 -20.78 1.60 8.41
C GLU A 343 -22.11 1.32 9.13
N TRP A 344 -23.22 1.78 8.57
CA TRP A 344 -24.56 1.49 9.11
C TRP A 344 -24.85 -0.01 9.17
N LEU A 345 -24.54 -0.73 8.09
CA LEU A 345 -24.69 -2.18 8.05
C LEU A 345 -23.84 -2.88 9.12
N ARG A 346 -22.58 -2.47 9.28
CA ARG A 346 -21.70 -2.98 10.34
C ARG A 346 -22.30 -2.76 11.72
N GLY A 347 -22.81 -1.55 11.99
CA GLY A 347 -23.49 -1.23 13.24
C GLY A 347 -24.70 -2.12 13.51
N LEU A 348 -25.50 -2.46 12.49
CA LEU A 348 -26.61 -3.41 12.62
C LEU A 348 -26.15 -4.84 12.91
N VAL A 349 -25.12 -5.31 12.22
CA VAL A 349 -24.55 -6.65 12.46
C VAL A 349 -24.01 -6.73 13.89
N ASP A 350 -23.22 -5.76 14.33
CA ASP A 350 -22.61 -5.74 15.66
C ASP A 350 -23.69 -5.65 16.76
N ALA A 351 -24.72 -4.82 16.57
CA ALA A 351 -25.83 -4.67 17.51
C ALA A 351 -26.72 -5.92 17.59
N SER A 352 -26.75 -6.75 16.55
CA SER A 352 -27.53 -8.00 16.54
C SER A 352 -26.98 -9.05 17.51
N GLY A 353 -25.68 -9.00 17.82
CA GLY A 353 -24.97 -10.03 18.58
C GLY A 353 -24.93 -11.40 17.89
N LEU A 354 -25.32 -11.49 16.62
CA LEU A 354 -25.28 -12.70 15.82
C LEU A 354 -23.88 -12.93 15.25
N ASP A 355 -23.49 -14.18 15.08
CA ASP A 355 -22.26 -14.54 14.37
C ASP A 355 -22.41 -14.20 12.88
N PRO A 356 -21.53 -13.35 12.29
CA PRO A 356 -21.55 -13.05 10.86
C PRO A 356 -21.47 -14.29 9.96
N HIS A 357 -20.94 -15.40 10.45
CA HIS A 357 -20.82 -16.66 9.71
C HIS A 357 -22.14 -17.47 9.65
N ASP A 358 -23.11 -17.18 10.52
CA ASP A 358 -24.49 -17.71 10.41
C ASP A 358 -25.33 -16.79 9.51
N LEU A 359 -24.98 -16.76 8.21
CA LEU A 359 -25.65 -15.94 7.22
C LEU A 359 -27.18 -16.14 7.19
N PRO A 360 -27.74 -17.35 7.32
CA PRO A 360 -29.19 -17.52 7.37
C PRO A 360 -29.86 -16.77 8.53
N ALA A 361 -29.32 -16.83 9.74
CA ALA A 361 -29.85 -16.11 10.89
C ALA A 361 -29.66 -14.59 10.74
N LEU A 362 -28.45 -14.18 10.36
CA LEU A 362 -28.10 -12.77 10.20
C LEU A 362 -28.91 -12.10 9.09
N MET A 363 -29.07 -12.73 7.91
CA MET A 363 -29.86 -12.16 6.81
C MET A 363 -31.34 -12.04 7.15
N ARG A 364 -31.88 -12.96 7.97
CA ARG A 364 -33.25 -12.86 8.46
C ARG A 364 -33.41 -11.61 9.34
N HIS A 365 -32.49 -11.39 10.27
CA HIS A 365 -32.47 -10.19 11.10
C HIS A 365 -32.31 -8.91 10.27
N LEU A 366 -31.33 -8.85 9.36
CA LEU A 366 -31.08 -7.66 8.54
C LEU A 366 -32.23 -7.35 7.57
N SER A 367 -33.04 -8.33 7.17
CA SER A 367 -34.23 -8.11 6.34
C SER A 367 -35.33 -7.31 7.04
N GLU A 368 -35.27 -7.15 8.37
CA GLU A 368 -36.14 -6.27 9.13
C GLU A 368 -35.77 -4.79 8.94
N HIS A 369 -34.53 -4.50 8.55
CA HIS A 369 -33.98 -3.16 8.37
C HIS A 369 -33.83 -2.75 6.90
N TYR A 370 -33.74 -3.72 5.98
CA TYR A 370 -33.53 -3.46 4.56
C TYR A 370 -34.69 -4.00 3.70
N PRO A 371 -35.08 -3.26 2.63
CA PRO A 371 -36.08 -3.75 1.71
C PRO A 371 -35.54 -4.94 0.91
N ARG A 372 -36.42 -5.86 0.51
CA ARG A 372 -36.06 -7.08 -0.24
C ARG A 372 -35.17 -6.83 -1.47
N LYS A 373 -35.39 -5.70 -2.17
CA LYS A 373 -34.61 -5.31 -3.36
C LYS A 373 -33.13 -5.01 -3.06
N GLU A 374 -32.80 -4.66 -1.82
CA GLU A 374 -31.44 -4.32 -1.38
C GLU A 374 -30.72 -5.51 -0.73
N MET A 375 -31.43 -6.59 -0.41
CA MET A 375 -30.84 -7.75 0.27
C MET A 375 -29.71 -8.41 -0.52
N GLY A 376 -29.68 -8.28 -1.85
CA GLY A 376 -28.54 -8.73 -2.66
C GLY A 376 -27.26 -7.95 -2.35
N TRP A 377 -27.36 -6.63 -2.21
CA TRP A 377 -26.24 -5.78 -1.77
C TRP A 377 -25.88 -6.09 -0.32
N VAL A 378 -26.85 -6.18 0.60
CA VAL A 378 -26.60 -6.49 2.02
C VAL A 378 -25.82 -7.81 2.16
N TYR A 379 -26.26 -8.86 1.48
CA TYR A 379 -25.61 -10.16 1.51
C TYR A 379 -24.18 -10.09 0.99
N ALA A 380 -23.97 -9.49 -0.19
CA ALA A 380 -22.64 -9.33 -0.77
C ALA A 380 -21.71 -8.51 0.13
N THR A 381 -22.21 -7.41 0.69
CA THR A 381 -21.44 -6.52 1.56
C THR A 381 -21.10 -7.19 2.90
N VAL A 382 -22.01 -7.96 3.52
CA VAL A 382 -21.67 -8.73 4.74
C VAL A 382 -20.56 -9.74 4.44
N LYS A 383 -20.64 -10.46 3.33
CA LYS A 383 -19.57 -11.39 2.92
C LYS A 383 -18.23 -10.68 2.77
N THR A 384 -18.21 -9.51 2.13
CA THR A 384 -16.99 -8.70 1.98
C THR A 384 -16.49 -8.14 3.31
N LEU A 385 -17.39 -7.62 4.16
CA LEU A 385 -17.00 -6.98 5.42
C LEU A 385 -16.50 -7.97 6.46
N TYR A 386 -16.99 -9.21 6.45
CA TYR A 386 -16.72 -10.21 7.49
C TYR A 386 -16.04 -11.49 6.97
N GLY A 387 -15.69 -11.57 5.68
CA GLY A 387 -14.93 -12.70 5.12
C GLY A 387 -15.70 -14.01 5.05
N VAL A 388 -17.02 -13.94 4.90
CA VAL A 388 -17.89 -15.13 4.92
C VAL A 388 -18.06 -15.66 3.50
N ASN A 389 -17.57 -16.88 3.25
CA ASN A 389 -17.65 -17.54 1.94
C ASN A 389 -18.98 -18.24 1.69
#